data_AF-A0A6M0AK62-F1
#
_entry.id   AF-A0A6M0AK62-F1
#
_cell.length_a   1.000
_cell.length_b   1.000
_cell.length_c   1.000
_cell.angle_alpha   90.00
_cell.angle_beta   90.00
_cell.angle_gamma   90.00
#
_symmetry.space_group_name_H-M   'P 1'
#
loop_
_entity.id
_entity.type
_entity.pdbx_description
1 polymer ?
#
loop_
_entity_poly.entity_id
_entity_poly.type
_entity_poly.pdbx_seq_one_letter_code
_entity_poly.pdbx_strand_id
1 'polypeptide(L)' 'DVSDIPNIQVGEIVTLIGQDGEEQISADDWAMALGTISWEIICGFKHRLPRVVVG' A
#
# COMPACT_ATOMS: atom_id res chain seq x y z
N ASP A 1 11.15 8.47 3.48
CA ASP A 1 12.57 8.35 3.85
C ASP A 1 12.65 7.28 4.92
N VAL A 2 13.69 6.45 4.90
CA VAL A 2 13.89 5.31 5.83
C VAL A 2 15.14 5.47 6.69
N SER A 3 15.81 6.64 6.62
CA SER A 3 17.09 6.90 7.28
C SER A 3 17.08 6.69 8.80
N ASP A 4 15.91 6.83 9.44
CA ASP A 4 15.74 6.70 10.89
C ASP A 4 15.35 5.29 11.35
N ILE A 5 15.15 4.33 10.43
CA ILE A 5 14.71 2.97 10.77
C ILE A 5 15.96 2.08 10.95
N PRO A 6 16.27 1.65 12.19
CA PRO A 6 17.40 0.77 12.43
C PRO A 6 17.14 -0.62 11.86
N ASN A 7 18.16 -1.24 11.26
CA ASN A 7 18.15 -2.62 10.76
C ASN A 7 17.20 -2.93 9.58
N ILE A 8 16.80 -1.93 8.79
CA ILE A 8 16.05 -2.17 7.55
C ILE A 8 16.86 -3.03 6.57
N GLN A 9 16.24 -4.03 5.94
CA GLN A 9 16.91 -4.97 5.04
C GLN A 9 16.25 -5.05 3.66
N VAL A 10 17.06 -5.43 2.66
CA VAL A 10 16.54 -5.71 1.31
C VAL A 10 15.65 -6.94 1.37
N GLY A 11 14.43 -6.81 0.82
CA GLY A 11 13.43 -7.87 0.80
C GLY A 11 12.40 -7.77 1.92
N GLU A 12 12.48 -6.76 2.80
CA GLU A 12 11.42 -6.49 3.75
C GLU A 12 10.10 -6.12 3.08
N ILE A 13 9.02 -6.54 3.72
CA ILE A 13 7.66 -6.33 3.24
C ILE A 13 7.24 -4.91 3.60
N VAL A 14 6.59 -4.23 2.66
CA VAL A 14 6.00 -2.91 2.87
C VAL A 14 4.53 -2.95 2.46
N THR A 15 3.67 -2.41 3.32
CA THR A 15 2.24 -2.29 3.05
C THR A 15 1.96 -0.94 2.40
N LEU A 16 1.55 -0.94 1.13
CA LEU A 16 1.17 0.29 0.41
C LEU A 16 -0.29 0.69 0.64
N ILE A 17 -1.17 -0.31 0.69
CA ILE A 17 -2.59 -0.21 1.05
C ILE A 17 -2.93 -1.46 1.85
N GLY A 18 -3.48 -1.28 3.03
CA GLY A 18 -3.75 -2.35 3.98
C GLY A 18 -3.44 -1.90 5.41
N GLN A 19 -3.34 -2.89 6.29
CA GLN A 19 -3.03 -2.69 7.70
C GLN A 19 -1.77 -3.47 8.05
N ASP A 20 -0.89 -2.86 8.83
CA ASP A 20 0.28 -3.49 9.43
C ASP A 20 0.38 -3.05 10.90
N GLY A 21 0.14 -3.98 11.82
CA GLY A 21 -0.01 -3.69 13.23
C GLY A 21 -1.17 -2.70 13.50
N GLU A 22 -0.84 -1.57 14.14
CA GLU A 22 -1.80 -0.50 14.45
C GLU A 22 -1.94 0.53 13.34
N GLU A 23 -1.03 0.53 12.36
CA GLU A 23 -1.02 1.48 11.24
C GLU A 23 -1.87 0.94 10.08
N GLN A 24 -2.62 1.84 9.45
CA GLN A 24 -3.45 1.52 8.30
C GLN A 24 -3.37 2.62 7.25
N ILE A 25 -3.24 2.19 5.99
CA ILE A 25 -3.32 3.06 4.82
C ILE A 25 -4.41 2.50 3.91
N SER A 26 -5.50 3.24 3.74
CA SER A 26 -6.64 2.84 2.91
C SER A 26 -6.53 3.38 1.48
N ALA A 27 -7.34 2.84 0.57
CA ALA A 27 -7.49 3.41 -0.77
C ALA A 27 -8.12 4.82 -0.75
N ASP A 28 -8.94 5.11 0.27
CA ASP A 28 -9.54 6.44 0.46
C ASP A 28 -8.49 7.48 0.85
N ASP A 29 -7.49 7.10 1.67
CA ASP A 29 -6.38 8.00 2.05
C ASP A 29 -5.58 8.43 0.81
N TRP A 30 -5.29 7.47 -0.07
CA TRP A 30 -4.65 7.74 -1.36
C TRP A 30 -5.50 8.62 -2.26
N ALA A 31 -6.79 8.32 -2.35
CA ALA A 31 -7.73 9.08 -3.17
C ALA A 31 -7.81 10.54 -2.70
N MET A 32 -7.86 10.77 -1.39
CA MET A 32 -7.87 12.11 -0.79
C MET A 32 -6.57 12.87 -1.09
N ALA A 33 -5.41 12.22 -0.92
CA ALA A 33 -4.11 12.82 -1.22
C ALA A 33 -3.94 13.19 -2.71
N LEU A 34 -4.57 12.44 -3.61
CA LEU A 34 -4.47 12.62 -5.05
C LEU A 34 -5.63 13.42 -5.66
N GLY A 35 -6.65 13.77 -4.87
CA GLY A 35 -7.84 14.48 -5.34
C GLY A 35 -8.72 13.65 -6.28
N THR A 36 -8.83 12.33 -6.04
CA THR A 36 -9.64 11.40 -6.81
C THR A 36 -10.56 10.55 -5.90
N ILE A 37 -11.11 9.45 -6.43
CA ILE A 37 -11.92 8.45 -5.74
C ILE A 37 -11.18 7.12 -5.63
N SER A 38 -11.52 6.35 -4.59
CA SER A 38 -10.86 5.09 -4.23
C SER A 38 -10.95 4.02 -5.31
N TRP A 39 -12.01 4.05 -6.12
CA TRP A 39 -12.16 3.18 -7.28
C TRP A 39 -11.03 3.35 -8.30
N GLU A 40 -10.58 4.59 -8.55
CA GLU A 40 -9.48 4.83 -9.49
C GLU A 40 -8.14 4.27 -8.96
N ILE A 41 -7.93 4.34 -7.65
CA ILE A 41 -6.74 3.74 -7.00
C ILE A 41 -6.78 2.22 -7.17
N ILE A 42 -7.90 1.58 -6.80
CA ILE A 42 -8.04 0.12 -6.85
C ILE A 42 -7.97 -0.42 -8.29
N CYS A 43 -8.65 0.23 -9.24
CA CYS A 43 -8.60 -0.14 -10.65
C CYS A 43 -7.26 0.21 -11.32
N GLY A 44 -6.48 1.13 -10.74
CA GLY A 44 -5.13 1.45 -11.15
C GLY A 44 -4.17 0.26 -11.02
N PHE A 45 -4.43 -0.67 -10.12
CA PHE A 45 -3.67 -1.92 -9.97
C PHE A 45 -4.01 -2.93 -11.08
N LYS A 46 -3.41 -2.67 -12.25
CA LYS A 46 -3.51 -3.49 -13.47
C LYS A 46 -2.82 -4.85 -13.32
N HIS A 47 -2.78 -5.60 -14.42
CA HIS A 47 -2.26 -6.97 -14.53
C HIS A 47 -0.78 -7.19 -14.13
N ARG A 48 0.03 -6.14 -13.95
CA ARG A 48 1.44 -6.29 -13.58
C ARG A 48 1.66 -6.67 -12.12
N LEU A 49 0.63 -6.56 -11.30
CA LEU A 49 0.66 -6.98 -9.90
C LEU A 49 0.07 -8.40 -9.79
N PRO A 50 0.89 -9.40 -9.44
CA PRO A 50 0.39 -10.75 -9.21
C PRO A 50 -0.57 -10.74 -8.01
N ARG A 51 -1.74 -11.36 -8.18
CA ARG A 51 -2.75 -11.45 -7.12
C ARG A 51 -2.65 -12.82 -6.46
N VAL A 52 -2.41 -12.83 -5.15
CA VAL A 52 -2.45 -14.03 -4.32
C VAL A 52 -3.78 -14.02 -3.57
N VAL A 53 -4.62 -15.01 -3.81
CA VAL A 53 -5.90 -15.15 -3.08
C VAL A 53 -5.63 -15.88 -1.77
N VAL A 54 -6.01 -15.25 -0.67
CA VAL A 54 -5.96 -15.83 0.67
C VAL A 54 -7.40 -16.14 1.08
N GLY A 55 -7.66 -17.36 1.52
CA GLY A 55 -8.98 -17.85 1.94
C GLY A 55 -8.98 -18.32 3.39
#